data_AF-A0A0F9A1X4-F1
#
_entry.id   AF-A0A0F9A1X4-F1
#
_cell.length_a   1.000
_cell.length_b   1.000
_cell.length_c   1.000
_cell.angle_alpha   90.00
_cell.angle_beta   90.00
_cell.angle_gamma   90.00
#
_symmetry.space_group_name_H-M   'P 1'
#
loop_
_entity.id
_entity.type
_entity.pdbx_description
1 polymer ?
#
loop_
_entity_poly.entity_id
_entity_poly.type
_entity_poly.pdbx_seq_one_letter_code
_entity_poly.pdbx_strand_id
1 'polypeptide(L)'
;IIEKPDLVIPLIAITIIALILGVGVRKYKWNDKIASIIAIISIFFFVWVGNIFPVSLSVNNSVLLKNIWVTIIFGYAFIASIVPVRILLRPRDYLSAIQMTLILLLGIIAFFIVKPVINAPAYISGGVFPIWPILFITVACGAISGFHGLVSSGTTSKQLAKESHGRAIGYGGMILEGLLAILVTVVVISGLKWGIGAGSFQATLDKGWIVLFSTGFGNIVGNIVPVLSVSIAALLGAFMVNQFILTSVDTSTRLGRFVISESLFPKLKNRVLTTFITLVPAWLLAVTNTYETLWRLFGTSNQLIASVTLIGVSAFFISKKTKVRFIIIPAILVLVTTLSALLYLTFRANGYIGEGNFVLAGISMLMFVLGIFVAWEGFNVLRKKHG
;
A
#
# COMPACT_ATOMS: atom_id res chain seq x y z
N ILE A 1 -15.12 -4.53 -0.22
CA ILE A 1 -16.31 -4.53 -1.11
C ILE A 1 -17.35 -5.54 -0.62
N ILE A 2 -17.03 -6.83 -0.45
CA ILE A 2 -18.02 -7.82 0.06
C ILE A 2 -18.57 -7.42 1.43
N GLU A 3 -17.68 -7.18 2.40
CA GLU A 3 -18.05 -6.75 3.76
C GLU A 3 -18.48 -5.28 3.87
N LYS A 4 -18.26 -4.50 2.80
CA LYS A 4 -18.49 -3.05 2.73
C LYS A 4 -18.97 -2.69 1.31
N PRO A 5 -20.23 -3.03 0.95
CA PRO A 5 -20.80 -2.80 -0.38
C PRO A 5 -21.12 -1.31 -0.64
N ASP A 6 -21.23 -0.54 0.44
CA ASP A 6 -21.32 0.93 0.47
C ASP A 6 -20.12 1.64 -0.18
N LEU A 7 -18.97 0.95 -0.33
CA LEU A 7 -17.78 1.47 -1.02
C LEU A 7 -17.89 1.46 -2.55
N VAL A 8 -18.75 0.65 -3.15
CA VAL A 8 -18.73 0.44 -4.60
C VAL A 8 -18.98 1.75 -5.36
N ILE A 9 -20.01 2.49 -4.97
CA ILE A 9 -20.37 3.76 -5.61
C ILE A 9 -19.24 4.80 -5.49
N PRO A 10 -18.69 5.08 -4.29
CA PRO A 10 -17.57 6.03 -4.14
C PRO A 10 -16.35 5.70 -4.99
N LEU A 11 -15.97 4.41 -5.06
CA LEU A 11 -14.80 3.96 -5.82
C LEU A 11 -14.98 4.12 -7.34
N ILE A 12 -16.19 3.88 -7.84
CA ILE A 12 -16.52 4.12 -9.25
C ILE A 12 -16.59 5.63 -9.50
N ALA A 13 -17.25 6.38 -8.62
CA ALA A 13 -17.44 7.81 -8.75
C ALA A 13 -16.11 8.57 -8.83
N ILE A 14 -15.15 8.30 -7.93
CA ILE A 14 -13.83 8.97 -7.98
C ILE A 14 -13.09 8.70 -9.30
N THR A 15 -13.25 7.51 -9.87
CA THR A 15 -12.64 7.13 -11.15
C THR A 15 -13.25 7.94 -12.30
N ILE A 16 -14.59 8.06 -12.34
CA ILE A 16 -15.30 8.84 -13.37
C ILE A 16 -15.01 10.34 -13.20
N ILE A 17 -15.08 10.86 -11.97
CA ILE A 17 -14.79 12.26 -11.65
C ILE A 17 -13.35 12.62 -12.04
N ALA A 18 -12.38 11.73 -11.77
CA ALA A 18 -10.99 11.92 -12.19
C ALA A 18 -10.84 12.00 -13.71
N LEU A 19 -11.55 11.16 -14.47
CA LEU A 19 -11.56 11.23 -15.94
C LEU A 19 -12.13 12.56 -16.43
N ILE A 20 -13.27 12.99 -15.88
CA ILE A 20 -13.91 14.26 -16.23
C ILE A 20 -12.97 15.43 -15.91
N LEU A 21 -12.36 15.44 -14.72
CA LEU A 21 -11.39 16.47 -14.32
C LEU A 21 -10.18 16.49 -15.26
N GLY A 22 -9.61 15.32 -15.56
CA GLY A 22 -8.45 15.18 -16.43
C GLY A 22 -8.69 15.67 -17.85
N VAL A 23 -9.86 15.34 -18.41
CA VAL A 23 -10.27 15.83 -19.74
C VAL A 23 -10.66 17.31 -19.70
N GLY A 24 -11.39 17.75 -18.67
CA GLY A 24 -11.83 19.12 -18.44
C GLY A 24 -10.68 20.12 -18.40
N VAL A 25 -9.71 19.88 -17.51
CA VAL A 25 -8.53 20.75 -17.37
C VAL A 25 -7.67 20.74 -18.63
N ARG A 26 -7.52 19.60 -19.31
CA ARG A 26 -6.62 19.49 -20.46
C ARG A 26 -7.22 19.96 -21.78
N LYS A 27 -8.39 19.46 -22.13
CA LYS A 27 -9.07 19.70 -23.42
C LYS A 27 -9.88 20.99 -23.37
N TYR A 28 -10.62 21.21 -22.30
CA TYR A 28 -11.54 22.35 -22.15
C TYR A 28 -10.96 23.51 -21.32
N LYS A 29 -9.70 23.39 -20.87
CA LYS A 29 -8.97 24.44 -20.15
C LYS A 29 -9.70 24.95 -18.89
N TRP A 30 -10.43 24.06 -18.21
CA TRP A 30 -11.06 24.41 -16.94
C TRP A 30 -10.02 24.90 -15.91
N ASN A 31 -10.44 25.81 -15.05
CA ASN A 31 -9.65 26.25 -13.91
C ASN A 31 -9.43 25.04 -12.98
N ASP A 32 -8.18 24.65 -12.81
CA ASP A 32 -7.77 23.46 -12.07
C ASP A 32 -8.19 23.51 -10.61
N LYS A 33 -8.07 24.66 -9.95
CA LYS A 33 -8.45 24.83 -8.53
C LYS A 33 -9.95 24.66 -8.33
N ILE A 34 -10.76 25.37 -9.11
CA ILE A 34 -12.22 25.33 -8.99
C ILE A 34 -12.74 23.93 -9.32
N ALA A 35 -12.25 23.34 -10.42
CA ALA A 35 -12.64 22.00 -10.83
C ALA A 35 -12.25 20.94 -9.77
N SER A 36 -11.11 21.11 -9.10
CA SER A 36 -10.68 20.23 -8.02
C SER A 36 -11.57 20.34 -6.78
N ILE A 37 -11.98 21.54 -6.39
CA ILE A 37 -12.92 21.74 -5.26
C ILE A 37 -14.25 21.05 -5.56
N ILE A 38 -14.80 21.28 -6.77
CA ILE A 38 -16.05 20.65 -7.21
C ILE A 38 -15.92 19.12 -7.23
N ALA A 39 -14.80 18.61 -7.74
CA ALA A 39 -14.52 17.17 -7.76
C ALA A 39 -14.49 16.56 -6.35
N ILE A 40 -13.83 17.21 -5.40
CA ILE A 40 -13.75 16.73 -4.01
C ILE A 40 -15.12 16.74 -3.32
N ILE A 41 -15.90 17.83 -3.48
CA ILE A 41 -17.27 17.90 -2.97
C ILE A 41 -18.12 16.77 -3.57
N SER A 42 -17.99 16.54 -4.87
CA SER A 42 -18.71 15.48 -5.58
C SER A 42 -18.33 14.10 -5.06
N ILE A 43 -17.03 13.85 -4.79
CA ILE A 43 -16.57 12.58 -4.20
C ILE A 43 -17.22 12.34 -2.84
N PHE A 44 -17.23 13.33 -1.95
CA PHE A 44 -17.88 13.19 -0.63
C PHE A 44 -19.40 13.04 -0.73
N PHE A 45 -20.03 13.69 -1.70
CA PHE A 45 -21.43 13.46 -2.01
C PHE A 45 -21.67 11.99 -2.40
N PHE A 46 -20.84 11.41 -3.27
CA PHE A 46 -20.97 10.00 -3.64
C PHE A 46 -20.63 9.02 -2.51
N VAL A 47 -19.82 9.42 -1.53
CA VAL A 47 -19.67 8.70 -0.25
C VAL A 47 -21.00 8.62 0.48
N TRP A 48 -21.71 9.74 0.61
CA TRP A 48 -23.03 9.77 1.23
C TRP A 48 -24.06 8.94 0.44
N VAL A 49 -24.05 9.04 -0.91
CA VAL A 49 -24.91 8.21 -1.78
C VAL A 49 -24.60 6.71 -1.59
N GLY A 50 -23.32 6.33 -1.53
CA GLY A 50 -22.91 4.94 -1.31
C GLY A 50 -23.37 4.37 0.03
N ASN A 51 -23.41 5.20 1.08
CA ASN A 51 -23.95 4.83 2.40
C ASN A 51 -25.47 4.55 2.35
N ILE A 52 -26.24 5.27 1.52
CA ILE A 52 -27.69 5.09 1.40
C ILE A 52 -28.05 3.95 0.44
N PHE A 53 -27.29 3.82 -0.66
CA PHE A 53 -27.54 2.84 -1.72
C PHE A 53 -26.36 1.87 -1.87
N PRO A 54 -26.13 0.97 -0.90
CA PRO A 54 -25.06 -0.02 -1.00
C PRO A 54 -25.31 -0.98 -2.17
N VAL A 55 -24.26 -1.24 -2.95
CA VAL A 55 -24.35 -2.12 -4.13
C VAL A 55 -23.80 -3.50 -3.78
N SER A 56 -24.70 -4.47 -3.65
CA SER A 56 -24.37 -5.88 -3.43
C SER A 56 -24.79 -6.74 -4.62
N LEU A 57 -23.97 -7.73 -4.96
CA LEU A 57 -24.33 -8.75 -5.96
C LEU A 57 -25.01 -9.93 -5.24
N SER A 58 -26.19 -10.33 -5.70
CA SER A 58 -26.97 -11.45 -5.15
C SER A 58 -26.41 -12.81 -5.62
N VAL A 59 -25.21 -13.16 -5.16
CA VAL A 59 -24.54 -14.43 -5.47
C VAL A 59 -24.36 -15.23 -4.18
N ASN A 60 -25.03 -16.38 -4.09
CA ASN A 60 -25.04 -17.21 -2.86
C ASN A 60 -23.69 -17.89 -2.56
N ASN A 61 -22.85 -18.09 -3.57
CA ASN A 61 -21.53 -18.69 -3.39
C ASN A 61 -20.49 -17.61 -3.06
N SER A 62 -19.98 -17.63 -1.82
CA SER A 62 -19.01 -16.65 -1.30
C SER A 62 -17.69 -16.64 -2.06
N VAL A 63 -17.20 -17.81 -2.50
CA VAL A 63 -15.97 -17.94 -3.29
C VAL A 63 -16.17 -17.32 -4.67
N LEU A 64 -17.30 -17.62 -5.32
CA LEU A 64 -17.64 -17.03 -6.61
C LEU A 64 -17.80 -15.51 -6.51
N LEU A 65 -18.51 -15.03 -5.49
CA LEU A 65 -18.69 -13.60 -5.24
C LEU A 65 -17.35 -12.87 -5.08
N LYS A 66 -16.42 -13.45 -4.31
CA LYS A 66 -15.05 -12.95 -4.19
C LYS A 66 -14.35 -12.90 -5.54
N ASN A 67 -14.39 -14.00 -6.29
CA ASN A 67 -13.70 -14.11 -7.57
C ASN A 67 -14.25 -13.13 -8.61
N ILE A 68 -15.56 -12.84 -8.59
CA ILE A 68 -16.17 -11.81 -9.45
C ILE A 68 -15.58 -10.44 -9.13
N TRP A 69 -15.57 -10.03 -7.86
CA TRP A 69 -15.02 -8.72 -7.47
C TRP A 69 -13.53 -8.60 -7.76
N VAL A 70 -12.75 -9.65 -7.47
CA VAL A 70 -11.32 -9.69 -7.82
C VAL A 70 -11.16 -9.51 -9.34
N THR A 71 -11.94 -10.23 -10.15
CA THR A 71 -11.87 -10.12 -11.61
C THR A 71 -12.26 -8.72 -12.11
N ILE A 72 -13.25 -8.07 -11.50
CA ILE A 72 -13.62 -6.69 -11.82
C ILE A 72 -12.46 -5.72 -11.52
N ILE A 73 -11.81 -5.85 -10.36
CA ILE A 73 -10.67 -5.00 -9.98
C ILE A 73 -9.48 -5.21 -10.93
N PHE A 74 -9.21 -6.46 -11.33
CA PHE A 74 -8.15 -6.76 -12.30
C PHE A 74 -8.50 -6.25 -13.71
N GLY A 75 -9.76 -6.34 -14.13
CA GLY A 75 -10.23 -5.72 -15.37
C GLY A 75 -10.06 -4.19 -15.35
N TYR A 76 -10.38 -3.56 -14.22
CA TYR A 76 -10.09 -2.15 -14.00
C TYR A 76 -8.59 -1.83 -14.10
N ALA A 77 -7.73 -2.58 -13.38
CA ALA A 77 -6.28 -2.38 -13.37
C ALA A 77 -5.67 -2.54 -14.78
N PHE A 78 -6.19 -3.48 -15.57
CA PHE A 78 -5.83 -3.68 -16.96
C PHE A 78 -6.11 -2.43 -17.80
N ILE A 79 -7.33 -1.90 -17.73
CA ILE A 79 -7.73 -0.68 -18.44
C ILE A 79 -6.86 0.51 -17.97
N ALA A 80 -6.71 0.69 -16.67
CA ALA A 80 -5.96 1.79 -16.09
C ALA A 80 -4.48 1.80 -16.48
N SER A 81 -3.85 0.62 -16.61
CA SER A 81 -2.45 0.49 -17.03
C SER A 81 -2.20 0.90 -18.49
N ILE A 82 -3.19 0.68 -19.37
CA ILE A 82 -3.10 0.95 -20.81
C ILE A 82 -3.46 2.42 -21.11
N VAL A 83 -4.43 2.97 -20.38
CA VAL A 83 -4.86 4.37 -20.53
C VAL A 83 -3.69 5.34 -20.27
N PRO A 84 -3.56 6.43 -21.05
CA PRO A 84 -2.53 7.43 -20.79
C PRO A 84 -2.60 8.01 -19.37
N VAL A 85 -1.45 8.06 -18.69
CA VAL A 85 -1.34 8.53 -17.28
C VAL A 85 -2.01 9.88 -17.05
N ARG A 86 -1.92 10.78 -18.02
CA ARG A 86 -2.45 12.15 -17.90
C ARG A 86 -3.98 12.22 -17.90
N ILE A 87 -4.67 11.17 -18.34
CA ILE A 87 -6.12 11.13 -18.48
C ILE A 87 -6.77 10.51 -17.24
N LEU A 88 -6.21 9.41 -16.72
CA LEU A 88 -6.78 8.68 -15.59
C LEU A 88 -5.90 8.71 -14.33
N LEU A 89 -4.71 8.10 -14.37
CA LEU A 89 -3.88 7.94 -13.17
C LEU A 89 -3.57 9.29 -12.50
N ARG A 90 -3.02 10.27 -13.23
CA ARG A 90 -2.62 11.54 -12.66
C ARG A 90 -3.77 12.30 -11.97
N PRO A 91 -4.93 12.55 -12.61
CA PRO A 91 -6.03 13.22 -11.93
C PRO A 91 -6.63 12.37 -10.80
N ARG A 92 -6.64 11.04 -10.93
CA ARG A 92 -7.12 10.14 -9.88
C ARG A 92 -6.23 10.14 -8.65
N ASP A 93 -4.92 10.01 -8.84
CA ASP A 93 -3.91 10.03 -7.77
C ASP A 93 -3.94 11.40 -7.07
N TYR A 94 -4.09 12.48 -7.83
CA TYR A 94 -4.25 13.83 -7.29
C TYR A 94 -5.49 13.98 -6.40
N LEU A 95 -6.67 13.55 -6.87
CA LEU A 95 -7.89 13.60 -6.07
C LEU A 95 -7.82 12.68 -4.85
N SER A 96 -7.25 11.49 -5.01
CA SER A 96 -7.07 10.52 -3.92
C SER A 96 -6.12 11.06 -2.84
N ALA A 97 -5.04 11.73 -3.23
CA ALA A 97 -4.10 12.35 -2.28
C ALA A 97 -4.77 13.46 -1.46
N ILE A 98 -5.59 14.32 -2.08
CA ILE A 98 -6.33 15.37 -1.37
C ILE A 98 -7.34 14.75 -0.42
N GLN A 99 -8.18 13.84 -0.91
CA GLN A 99 -9.21 13.20 -0.09
C GLN A 99 -8.59 12.40 1.07
N MET A 100 -7.51 11.66 0.84
CA MET A 100 -6.77 10.95 1.89
C MET A 100 -6.22 11.93 2.93
N THR A 101 -5.64 13.05 2.52
CA THR A 101 -5.13 14.07 3.45
C THR A 101 -6.26 14.66 4.30
N LEU A 102 -7.42 14.96 3.70
CA LEU A 102 -8.57 15.50 4.44
C LEU A 102 -9.11 14.52 5.48
N ILE A 103 -9.23 13.23 5.14
CA ILE A 103 -9.73 12.20 6.07
C ILE A 103 -8.71 11.89 7.16
N LEU A 104 -7.41 11.88 6.81
CA LEU A 104 -6.31 11.75 7.78
C LEU A 104 -6.35 12.89 8.80
N LEU A 105 -6.47 14.14 8.35
CA LEU A 105 -6.59 15.30 9.23
C LEU A 105 -7.84 15.23 10.10
N LEU A 106 -8.98 14.83 9.54
CA LEU A 106 -10.21 14.61 10.30
C LEU A 106 -10.00 13.58 11.41
N GLY A 107 -9.36 12.46 11.12
CA GLY A 107 -9.05 11.43 12.12
C GLY A 107 -8.10 11.91 13.23
N ILE A 108 -7.08 12.69 12.87
CA ILE A 108 -6.15 13.27 13.85
C ILE A 108 -6.87 14.27 14.75
N ILE A 109 -7.63 15.20 14.19
CA ILE A 109 -8.41 16.19 14.94
C ILE A 109 -9.39 15.48 15.87
N ALA A 110 -10.09 14.48 15.34
CA ALA A 110 -11.05 13.68 16.10
C ALA A 110 -10.43 13.01 17.33
N PHE A 111 -9.24 12.44 17.16
CA PHE A 111 -8.53 11.80 18.26
C PHE A 111 -8.24 12.78 19.41
N PHE A 112 -7.81 14.00 19.11
CA PHE A 112 -7.52 15.01 20.15
C PHE A 112 -8.77 15.58 20.82
N ILE A 113 -9.91 15.61 20.13
CA ILE A 113 -11.19 16.06 20.68
C ILE A 113 -11.79 14.97 21.57
N VAL A 114 -11.93 13.75 21.04
CA VAL A 114 -12.64 12.64 21.70
C VAL A 114 -11.79 12.00 22.80
N LYS A 115 -10.46 12.02 22.67
CA LYS A 115 -9.51 11.44 23.63
C LYS A 115 -9.88 10.00 24.00
N PRO A 116 -10.00 9.09 23.00
CA PRO A 116 -10.46 7.73 23.26
C PRO A 116 -9.47 6.97 24.15
N VAL A 117 -10.00 6.19 25.08
CA VAL A 117 -9.18 5.40 26.02
C VAL A 117 -8.64 4.17 25.29
N ILE A 118 -7.32 3.97 25.34
CA ILE A 118 -6.68 2.75 24.84
C ILE A 118 -7.06 1.59 25.76
N ASN A 119 -7.66 0.55 25.20
CA ASN A 119 -8.10 -0.63 25.94
C ASN A 119 -7.40 -1.93 25.50
N ALA A 120 -6.53 -1.85 24.49
CA ALA A 120 -5.68 -2.96 24.09
C ALA A 120 -4.55 -3.18 25.11
N PRO A 121 -4.15 -4.43 25.38
CA PRO A 121 -3.01 -4.73 26.24
C PRO A 121 -1.72 -4.27 25.55
N ALA A 122 -0.76 -3.79 26.36
CA ALA A 122 0.55 -3.35 25.87
C ALA A 122 1.38 -4.51 25.28
N TYR A 123 1.13 -5.74 25.73
CA TYR A 123 1.81 -6.95 25.27
C TYR A 123 0.85 -8.13 25.26
N ILE A 124 0.95 -8.96 24.21
CA ILE A 124 0.22 -10.22 24.08
C ILE A 124 1.25 -11.35 24.04
N SER A 125 1.24 -12.22 25.05
CA SER A 125 2.08 -13.41 25.10
C SER A 125 1.58 -14.48 24.12
N GLY A 126 2.50 -15.28 23.56
CA GLY A 126 2.14 -16.43 22.70
C GLY A 126 1.90 -16.09 21.23
N GLY A 127 2.46 -14.97 20.73
CA GLY A 127 2.39 -14.63 19.30
C GLY A 127 2.99 -15.72 18.41
N VAL A 128 2.38 -15.95 17.25
CA VAL A 128 2.79 -16.98 16.26
C VAL A 128 4.19 -16.72 15.69
N PHE A 129 4.65 -15.47 15.74
CA PHE A 129 5.94 -15.02 15.22
C PHE A 129 6.64 -14.12 16.24
N PRO A 130 7.99 -14.17 16.29
CA PRO A 130 8.77 -13.27 17.14
C PRO A 130 8.71 -11.84 16.61
N ILE A 131 8.91 -10.86 17.51
CA ILE A 131 8.96 -9.43 17.14
C ILE A 131 10.10 -9.20 16.14
N TRP A 132 11.31 -9.65 16.45
CA TRP A 132 12.42 -9.64 15.50
C TRP A 132 12.69 -11.07 14.98
N PRO A 133 12.89 -11.27 13.67
CA PRO A 133 12.89 -10.28 12.59
C PRO A 133 11.51 -10.07 11.91
N ILE A 134 10.47 -10.80 12.31
CA ILE A 134 9.24 -10.93 11.52
C ILE A 134 8.37 -9.67 11.51
N LEU A 135 8.26 -8.95 12.62
CA LEU A 135 7.46 -7.70 12.65
C LEU A 135 8.00 -6.68 11.65
N PHE A 136 9.33 -6.57 11.55
CA PHE A 136 10.01 -5.61 10.69
C PHE A 136 9.72 -5.86 9.21
N ILE A 137 9.69 -7.12 8.77
CA ILE A 137 9.34 -7.47 7.38
C ILE A 137 7.83 -7.35 7.10
N THR A 138 7.01 -7.40 8.14
CA THR A 138 5.54 -7.35 8.01
C THR A 138 5.05 -5.90 7.95
N VAL A 139 5.61 -5.01 8.77
CA VAL A 139 5.28 -3.56 8.81
C VAL A 139 6.21 -2.79 7.86
N ALA A 140 6.40 -3.29 6.63
CA ALA A 140 7.45 -2.81 5.75
C ALA A 140 7.25 -1.33 5.33
N CYS A 141 6.11 -0.99 4.73
CA CYS A 141 5.90 0.36 4.17
C CYS A 141 5.94 1.48 5.22
N GLY A 142 5.67 1.19 6.50
CA GLY A 142 5.75 2.17 7.60
C GLY A 142 7.16 2.36 8.19
N ALA A 143 8.10 1.44 7.94
CA ALA A 143 9.47 1.52 8.45
C ALA A 143 10.49 1.82 7.35
N ILE A 144 10.53 0.99 6.30
CA ILE A 144 11.35 1.19 5.10
C ILE A 144 10.82 0.34 3.94
N SER A 145 10.77 0.90 2.73
CA SER A 145 10.20 0.23 1.58
C SER A 145 11.08 0.34 0.34
N GLY A 146 11.47 -0.81 -0.22
CA GLY A 146 12.18 -0.88 -1.49
C GLY A 146 11.28 -0.56 -2.68
N PHE A 147 9.99 -0.87 -2.56
CA PHE A 147 8.97 -0.53 -3.54
C PHE A 147 8.89 0.99 -3.73
N HIS A 148 9.00 1.79 -2.66
CA HIS A 148 9.09 3.25 -2.79
C HIS A 148 10.30 3.71 -3.60
N GLY A 149 11.45 3.03 -3.48
CA GLY A 149 12.63 3.28 -4.32
C GLY A 149 12.37 2.98 -5.81
N LEU A 150 11.72 1.85 -6.10
CA LEU A 150 11.33 1.47 -7.46
C LEU A 150 10.32 2.44 -8.07
N VAL A 151 9.28 2.79 -7.32
CA VAL A 151 8.25 3.74 -7.76
C VAL A 151 8.86 5.12 -7.99
N SER A 152 9.68 5.60 -7.04
CA SER A 152 10.27 6.94 -7.10
C SER A 152 11.24 7.10 -8.28
N SER A 153 12.00 6.05 -8.61
CA SER A 153 12.91 6.06 -9.76
C SER A 153 12.17 6.01 -11.11
N GLY A 154 11.05 5.30 -11.19
CA GLY A 154 10.28 5.13 -12.42
C GLY A 154 9.21 6.19 -12.71
N THR A 155 8.63 6.80 -11.66
CA THR A 155 7.46 7.68 -11.77
C THR A 155 7.70 9.07 -11.20
N THR A 156 7.94 9.20 -9.89
CA THR A 156 8.08 10.49 -9.19
C THR A 156 9.22 11.34 -9.76
N SER A 157 10.39 10.73 -9.99
CA SER A 157 11.56 11.40 -10.58
C SER A 157 11.24 12.08 -11.93
N LYS A 158 10.37 11.47 -12.74
CA LYS A 158 9.97 11.95 -14.07
C LYS A 158 8.85 13.00 -14.02
N GLN A 159 8.25 13.23 -12.85
CA GLN A 159 7.17 14.19 -12.63
C GLN A 159 7.61 15.42 -11.82
N LEU A 160 8.80 15.38 -11.20
CA LEU A 160 9.38 16.52 -10.51
C LEU A 160 9.67 17.67 -11.49
N ALA A 161 9.18 18.86 -11.18
CA ALA A 161 9.47 20.06 -11.98
C ALA A 161 10.89 20.59 -11.75
N LYS A 162 11.41 20.44 -10.52
CA LYS A 162 12.79 20.80 -10.14
C LYS A 162 13.28 19.94 -8.99
N GLU A 163 14.59 19.76 -8.89
CA GLU A 163 15.23 18.91 -7.86
C GLU A 163 14.90 19.33 -6.43
N SER A 164 14.81 20.65 -6.17
CA SER A 164 14.42 21.18 -4.85
C SER A 164 13.04 20.70 -4.36
N HIS A 165 12.14 20.27 -5.25
CA HIS A 165 10.86 19.66 -4.87
C HIS A 165 11.02 18.22 -4.35
N GLY A 166 12.12 17.54 -4.67
CA GLY A 166 12.37 16.16 -4.29
C GLY A 166 12.32 15.93 -2.78
N ARG A 167 12.87 16.85 -1.98
CA ARG A 167 12.79 16.76 -0.51
C ARG A 167 11.33 16.84 -0.03
N ALA A 168 10.59 17.85 -0.48
CA ALA A 168 9.21 18.05 -0.03
C ALA A 168 8.30 16.86 -0.40
N ILE A 169 8.44 16.32 -1.61
CA ILE A 169 7.63 15.19 -2.08
C ILE A 169 8.08 13.88 -1.43
N GLY A 170 9.37 13.55 -1.47
CA GLY A 170 9.88 12.29 -0.94
C GLY A 170 9.79 12.22 0.58
N TYR A 171 10.40 13.16 1.29
CA TYR A 171 10.41 13.17 2.76
C TYR A 171 9.01 13.48 3.33
N GLY A 172 8.28 14.42 2.73
CA GLY A 172 6.91 14.75 3.15
C GLY A 172 5.95 13.58 2.97
N GLY A 173 6.06 12.83 1.86
CA GLY A 173 5.29 11.60 1.65
C GLY A 173 5.54 10.56 2.73
N MET A 174 6.80 10.32 3.09
CA MET A 174 7.15 9.37 4.16
C MET A 174 6.63 9.80 5.54
N ILE A 175 6.62 11.11 5.85
CA ILE A 175 5.98 11.61 7.09
C ILE A 175 4.47 11.31 7.08
N LEU A 176 3.78 11.58 5.97
CA LEU A 176 2.34 11.33 5.87
C LEU A 176 1.99 9.85 6.01
N GLU A 177 2.81 8.95 5.46
CA GLU A 177 2.64 7.50 5.65
C GLU A 177 2.88 7.07 7.10
N GLY A 178 3.91 7.62 7.76
CA GLY A 178 4.17 7.39 9.17
C GLY A 178 3.02 7.87 10.06
N LEU A 179 2.46 9.05 9.77
CA LEU A 179 1.28 9.59 10.46
C LEU A 179 0.04 8.72 10.23
N LEU A 180 -0.17 8.23 9.00
CA LEU A 180 -1.25 7.28 8.72
C LEU A 180 -1.07 5.99 9.54
N ALA A 181 0.15 5.43 9.60
CA ALA A 181 0.42 4.22 10.36
C ALA A 181 0.10 4.40 11.85
N ILE A 182 0.54 5.51 12.45
CA ILE A 182 0.24 5.86 13.84
C ILE A 182 -1.27 6.02 14.04
N LEU A 183 -1.96 6.77 13.16
CA LEU A 183 -3.40 6.95 13.25
C LEU A 183 -4.14 5.61 13.19
N VAL A 184 -3.81 4.76 12.21
CA VAL A 184 -4.43 3.43 12.05
C VAL A 184 -4.25 2.61 13.33
N THR A 185 -3.04 2.54 13.88
CA THR A 185 -2.77 1.80 15.11
C THR A 185 -3.58 2.35 16.28
N VAL A 186 -3.54 3.65 16.51
CA VAL A 186 -4.27 4.29 17.63
C VAL A 186 -5.78 4.13 17.48
N VAL A 187 -6.31 4.26 16.26
CA VAL A 187 -7.73 4.08 15.97
C VAL A 187 -8.20 2.66 16.29
N VAL A 188 -7.44 1.62 15.91
CA VAL A 188 -7.89 0.24 16.14
C VAL A 188 -7.78 -0.19 17.61
N ILE A 189 -6.83 0.35 18.39
CA ILE A 189 -6.63 -0.01 19.81
C ILE A 189 -7.48 0.80 20.80
N SER A 190 -8.10 1.89 20.34
CA SER A 190 -8.92 2.79 21.19
C SER A 190 -10.36 2.94 20.70
N GLY A 191 -10.61 2.81 19.39
CA GLY A 191 -11.93 2.92 18.78
C GLY A 191 -12.74 1.62 18.80
N LEU A 192 -12.18 0.52 19.28
CA LEU A 192 -12.84 -0.78 19.38
C LEU A 192 -12.68 -1.34 20.78
N LYS A 193 -13.61 -2.21 21.20
CA LYS A 193 -13.48 -2.92 22.49
C LYS A 193 -12.49 -4.07 22.35
N TRP A 194 -11.53 -4.17 23.26
CA TRP A 194 -10.69 -5.36 23.34
C TRP A 194 -11.45 -6.55 23.93
N GLY A 195 -11.13 -7.78 23.49
CA GLY A 195 -11.73 -9.02 23.99
C GLY A 195 -12.64 -9.73 22.99
N ILE A 196 -13.53 -10.58 23.52
CA ILE A 196 -14.45 -11.44 22.74
C ILE A 196 -15.85 -10.82 22.78
N GLY A 197 -16.53 -10.77 21.62
CA GLY A 197 -17.91 -10.31 21.51
C GLY A 197 -18.18 -9.48 20.24
N ALA A 198 -19.45 -9.23 19.96
CA ALA A 198 -19.85 -8.40 18.82
C ALA A 198 -19.30 -6.97 18.98
N GLY A 199 -18.68 -6.43 17.92
CA GLY A 199 -18.05 -5.10 17.95
C GLY A 199 -16.69 -5.05 18.66
N SER A 200 -16.13 -6.21 19.04
CA SER A 200 -14.77 -6.29 19.55
C SER A 200 -13.72 -6.18 18.43
N PHE A 201 -12.48 -5.93 18.82
CA PHE A 201 -11.31 -5.95 17.94
C PHE A 201 -11.23 -7.25 17.12
N GLN A 202 -11.31 -8.41 17.79
CA GLN A 202 -11.15 -9.71 17.12
C GLN A 202 -12.30 -9.99 16.15
N ALA A 203 -13.55 -9.82 16.59
CA ALA A 203 -14.72 -10.08 15.73
C ALA A 203 -14.77 -9.17 14.49
N THR A 204 -14.19 -7.96 14.59
CA THR A 204 -14.10 -7.03 13.47
C THR A 204 -12.90 -7.34 12.57
N LEU A 205 -11.78 -7.79 13.14
CA LEU A 205 -10.60 -8.24 12.40
C LEU A 205 -10.90 -9.47 11.54
N ASP A 206 -11.76 -10.38 12.02
CA ASP A 206 -12.17 -11.57 11.27
C ASP A 206 -12.93 -11.22 9.97
N LYS A 207 -13.54 -10.03 9.91
CA LYS A 207 -14.16 -9.46 8.68
C LYS A 207 -13.13 -8.72 7.79
N GLY A 208 -11.88 -8.67 8.20
CA GLY A 208 -10.79 -8.04 7.47
C GLY A 208 -10.34 -6.70 8.05
N TRP A 209 -9.06 -6.40 7.86
CA TRP A 209 -8.37 -5.24 8.42
C TRP A 209 -8.94 -3.88 7.96
N ILE A 210 -9.57 -3.82 6.78
CA ILE A 210 -10.28 -2.61 6.31
C ILE A 210 -11.52 -2.35 7.17
N VAL A 211 -12.28 -3.41 7.48
CA VAL A 211 -13.47 -3.33 8.34
C VAL A 211 -13.04 -2.96 9.77
N LEU A 212 -11.94 -3.54 10.25
CA LEU A 212 -11.34 -3.20 11.54
C LEU A 212 -11.04 -1.70 11.65
N PHE A 213 -10.22 -1.17 10.75
CA PHE A 213 -9.85 0.24 10.76
C PHE A 213 -11.06 1.16 10.60
N SER A 214 -11.92 0.88 9.61
CA SER A 214 -13.09 1.72 9.35
C SER A 214 -14.07 1.76 10.50
N THR A 215 -14.30 0.64 11.18
CA THR A 215 -15.21 0.59 12.34
C THR A 215 -14.63 1.39 13.51
N GLY A 216 -13.34 1.21 13.83
CA GLY A 216 -12.67 2.02 14.85
C GLY A 216 -12.68 3.52 14.50
N PHE A 217 -12.44 3.86 13.22
CA PHE A 217 -12.48 5.23 12.74
C PHE A 217 -13.89 5.80 12.88
N GLY A 218 -14.93 5.05 12.53
CA GLY A 218 -16.32 5.45 12.72
C GLY A 218 -16.69 5.72 14.18
N ASN A 219 -16.20 4.88 15.10
CA ASN A 219 -16.48 5.03 16.53
C ASN A 219 -15.79 6.25 17.17
N ILE A 220 -14.62 6.64 16.65
CA ILE A 220 -13.89 7.83 17.14
C ILE A 220 -14.41 9.10 16.47
N VAL A 221 -14.56 9.07 15.14
CA VAL A 221 -14.84 10.27 14.35
C VAL A 221 -16.34 10.57 14.25
N GLY A 222 -17.18 9.55 14.42
CA GLY A 222 -18.63 9.68 14.37
C GLY A 222 -19.15 10.65 15.43
N ASN A 223 -20.14 11.45 15.05
CA ASN A 223 -20.85 12.44 15.87
C ASN A 223 -20.00 13.62 16.39
N ILE A 224 -18.77 13.79 15.92
CA ILE A 224 -17.97 15.00 16.23
C ILE A 224 -18.59 16.25 15.61
N VAL A 225 -19.22 16.09 14.45
CA VAL A 225 -19.98 17.12 13.76
C VAL A 225 -21.36 16.57 13.44
N PRO A 226 -22.45 17.36 13.52
CA PRO A 226 -23.81 16.85 13.37
C PRO A 226 -24.08 16.11 12.06
N VAL A 227 -23.36 16.46 11.00
CA VAL A 227 -23.50 15.87 9.65
C VAL A 227 -22.83 14.48 9.57
N LEU A 228 -21.93 14.15 10.48
CA LEU A 228 -21.07 12.98 10.38
C LEU A 228 -21.51 11.85 11.32
N SER A 229 -22.40 10.99 10.84
CA SER A 229 -22.78 9.78 11.57
C SER A 229 -21.62 8.78 11.66
N VAL A 230 -21.71 7.84 12.60
CA VAL A 230 -20.75 6.72 12.74
C VAL A 230 -20.62 5.92 11.43
N SER A 231 -21.72 5.70 10.69
CA SER A 231 -21.69 4.94 9.45
C SER A 231 -20.92 5.68 8.35
N ILE A 232 -21.17 6.99 8.18
CA ILE A 232 -20.49 7.82 7.19
C ILE A 232 -19.00 7.96 7.55
N ALA A 233 -18.69 8.20 8.83
CA ALA A 233 -17.31 8.24 9.30
C ALA A 233 -16.58 6.93 9.02
N ALA A 234 -17.20 5.78 9.32
CA ALA A 234 -16.61 4.48 9.00
C ALA A 234 -16.39 4.32 7.49
N LEU A 235 -17.37 4.70 6.67
CA LEU A 235 -17.24 4.64 5.21
C LEU A 235 -16.11 5.54 4.70
N LEU A 236 -15.91 6.73 5.27
CA LEU A 236 -14.77 7.60 4.94
C LEU A 236 -13.43 6.94 5.25
N GLY A 237 -13.29 6.33 6.43
CA GLY A 237 -12.09 5.58 6.81
C GLY A 237 -11.83 4.41 5.86
N ALA A 238 -12.87 3.64 5.54
CA ALA A 238 -12.78 2.54 4.58
C ALA A 238 -12.38 3.04 3.18
N PHE A 239 -12.98 4.14 2.73
CA PHE A 239 -12.74 4.73 1.42
C PHE A 239 -11.30 5.25 1.29
N MET A 240 -10.78 5.93 2.32
CA MET A 240 -9.37 6.37 2.38
C MET A 240 -8.41 5.20 2.16
N VAL A 241 -8.57 4.12 2.93
CA VAL A 241 -7.69 2.96 2.85
C VAL A 241 -7.83 2.23 1.51
N ASN A 242 -9.05 2.08 0.98
CA ASN A 242 -9.24 1.45 -0.33
C ASN A 242 -8.60 2.27 -1.47
N GLN A 243 -8.66 3.61 -1.40
CA GLN A 243 -7.99 4.45 -2.39
C GLN A 243 -6.47 4.32 -2.33
N PHE A 244 -5.91 4.23 -1.13
CA PHE A 244 -4.48 3.94 -0.94
C PHE A 244 -4.07 2.60 -1.58
N ILE A 245 -4.90 1.55 -1.45
CA ILE A 245 -4.65 0.25 -2.11
C ILE A 245 -4.77 0.35 -3.63
N LEU A 246 -5.84 0.98 -4.14
CA LEU A 246 -6.08 1.00 -5.58
C LEU A 246 -5.04 1.85 -6.35
N THR A 247 -4.52 2.91 -5.76
CA THR A 247 -3.40 3.68 -6.35
C THR A 247 -2.12 2.83 -6.40
N SER A 248 -1.91 1.97 -5.40
CA SER A 248 -0.84 0.97 -5.40
C SER A 248 -1.03 -0.08 -6.50
N VAL A 249 -2.26 -0.54 -6.74
CA VAL A 249 -2.58 -1.48 -7.85
C VAL A 249 -2.29 -0.85 -9.21
N ASP A 250 -2.72 0.39 -9.44
CA ASP A 250 -2.47 1.12 -10.69
C ASP A 250 -0.98 1.26 -10.97
N THR A 251 -0.24 1.69 -9.95
CA THR A 251 1.22 1.88 -10.03
C THR A 251 1.95 0.56 -10.24
N SER A 252 1.58 -0.48 -9.50
CA SER A 252 2.21 -1.81 -9.59
C SER A 252 1.97 -2.47 -10.94
N THR A 253 0.76 -2.40 -11.47
CA THR A 253 0.43 -2.95 -12.79
C THR A 253 1.24 -2.26 -13.89
N ARG A 254 1.41 -0.94 -13.76
CA ARG A 254 2.17 -0.15 -14.72
C ARG A 254 3.67 -0.44 -14.65
N LEU A 255 4.24 -0.52 -13.45
CA LEU A 255 5.64 -0.85 -13.23
C LEU A 255 5.96 -2.29 -13.64
N GLY A 256 5.10 -3.25 -13.31
CA GLY A 256 5.27 -4.65 -13.74
C GLY A 256 5.34 -4.77 -15.26
N ARG A 257 4.49 -4.01 -15.98
CA ARG A 257 4.58 -3.89 -17.44
C ARG A 257 5.93 -3.35 -17.90
N PHE A 258 6.44 -2.29 -17.27
CA PHE A 258 7.75 -1.73 -17.62
C PHE A 258 8.89 -2.72 -17.37
N VAL A 259 8.88 -3.45 -16.25
CA VAL A 259 9.87 -4.50 -15.96
C VAL A 259 9.85 -5.57 -17.06
N ILE A 260 8.66 -6.00 -17.49
CA ILE A 260 8.54 -6.98 -18.59
C ILE A 260 9.06 -6.40 -19.91
N SER A 261 8.64 -5.19 -20.29
CA SER A 261 8.96 -4.62 -21.60
C SER A 261 10.33 -3.97 -21.71
N GLU A 262 10.98 -3.62 -20.60
CA GLU A 262 12.27 -2.93 -20.57
C GLU A 262 13.41 -3.83 -20.08
N SER A 263 13.12 -4.80 -19.21
CA SER A 263 14.15 -5.67 -18.62
C SER A 263 14.08 -7.11 -19.13
N LEU A 264 12.95 -7.80 -18.97
CA LEU A 264 12.86 -9.25 -19.25
C LEU A 264 12.72 -9.56 -20.75
N PHE A 265 11.84 -8.85 -21.45
CA PHE A 265 11.53 -9.08 -22.86
C PHE A 265 11.50 -7.76 -23.66
N PRO A 266 12.66 -7.12 -23.92
CA PRO A 266 12.72 -5.80 -24.58
C PRO A 266 12.09 -5.73 -25.98
N LYS A 267 11.97 -6.87 -26.66
CA LYS A 267 11.32 -6.97 -27.98
C LYS A 267 9.78 -6.91 -27.88
N LEU A 268 9.22 -7.15 -26.69
CA LEU A 268 7.78 -7.21 -26.46
C LEU A 268 7.21 -5.81 -26.17
N LYS A 269 6.89 -5.05 -27.22
CA LYS A 269 6.40 -3.66 -27.11
C LYS A 269 4.88 -3.53 -27.00
N ASN A 270 4.13 -4.62 -27.20
CA ASN A 270 2.66 -4.58 -27.17
C ASN A 270 2.17 -4.34 -25.73
N ARG A 271 1.54 -3.17 -25.51
CA ARG A 271 1.05 -2.75 -24.18
C ARG A 271 -0.04 -3.65 -23.63
N VAL A 272 -0.91 -4.18 -24.48
CA VAL A 272 -2.00 -5.07 -24.07
C VAL A 272 -1.44 -6.39 -23.58
N LEU A 273 -0.58 -7.02 -24.40
CA LEU A 273 0.01 -8.32 -24.08
C LEU A 273 0.90 -8.26 -22.84
N THR A 274 1.73 -7.24 -22.72
CA THR A 274 2.59 -7.06 -21.53
C THR A 274 1.79 -6.81 -20.26
N THR A 275 0.63 -6.12 -20.34
CA THR A 275 -0.29 -5.98 -19.20
C THR A 275 -0.92 -7.32 -18.83
N PHE A 276 -1.32 -8.14 -19.79
CA PHE A 276 -1.84 -9.50 -19.52
C PHE A 276 -0.79 -10.38 -18.83
N ILE A 277 0.44 -10.41 -19.33
CA ILE A 277 1.54 -11.18 -18.73
C ILE A 277 1.81 -10.72 -17.29
N THR A 278 1.63 -9.43 -17.01
CA THR A 278 1.75 -8.89 -15.64
C THR A 278 0.60 -9.33 -14.74
N LEU A 279 -0.64 -9.21 -15.22
CA LEU A 279 -1.84 -9.35 -14.38
C LEU A 279 -2.33 -10.78 -14.22
N VAL A 280 -2.18 -11.65 -15.21
CA VAL A 280 -2.71 -13.03 -15.15
C VAL A 280 -2.13 -13.82 -13.97
N PRO A 281 -0.80 -13.85 -13.73
CA PRO A 281 -0.25 -14.53 -12.56
C PRO A 281 -0.76 -13.94 -11.24
N ALA A 282 -0.85 -12.61 -11.14
CA ALA A 282 -1.36 -11.94 -9.96
C ALA A 282 -2.86 -12.22 -9.73
N TRP A 283 -3.65 -12.31 -10.80
CA TRP A 283 -5.07 -12.66 -10.75
C TRP A 283 -5.28 -14.09 -10.28
N LEU A 284 -4.49 -15.05 -10.82
CA LEU A 284 -4.52 -16.44 -10.40
C LEU A 284 -4.25 -16.55 -8.89
N LEU A 285 -3.20 -15.90 -8.40
CA LEU A 285 -2.85 -15.89 -6.97
C LEU A 285 -3.95 -15.28 -6.08
N ALA A 286 -4.65 -14.25 -6.57
CA ALA A 286 -5.75 -13.60 -5.86
C ALA A 286 -7.01 -14.48 -5.81
N VAL A 287 -7.36 -15.13 -6.92
CA VAL A 287 -8.53 -16.02 -7.01
C VAL A 287 -8.33 -17.28 -6.15
N THR A 288 -7.12 -17.85 -6.13
CA THR A 288 -6.80 -19.05 -5.35
C THR A 288 -6.48 -18.79 -3.88
N ASN A 289 -6.45 -17.53 -3.42
CA ASN A 289 -5.97 -17.11 -2.09
C ASN A 289 -4.50 -17.48 -1.78
N THR A 290 -3.72 -17.90 -2.77
CA THR A 290 -2.31 -18.30 -2.56
C THR A 290 -1.42 -17.10 -2.21
N TYR A 291 -1.88 -15.85 -2.42
CA TYR A 291 -1.15 -14.66 -2.02
C TYR A 291 -0.88 -14.57 -0.51
N GLU A 292 -1.70 -15.20 0.34
CA GLU A 292 -1.54 -15.16 1.81
C GLU A 292 -0.23 -15.83 2.27
N THR A 293 0.16 -16.92 1.61
CA THR A 293 1.43 -17.61 1.89
C THR A 293 2.63 -16.82 1.36
N LEU A 294 2.44 -16.07 0.27
CA LEU A 294 3.46 -15.22 -0.35
C LEU A 294 3.65 -13.88 0.37
N TRP A 295 2.69 -13.44 1.20
CA TRP A 295 2.73 -12.11 1.84
C TRP A 295 4.02 -11.86 2.64
N ARG A 296 4.51 -12.88 3.36
CA ARG A 296 5.76 -12.77 4.12
C ARG A 296 6.99 -12.68 3.22
N LEU A 297 6.97 -13.41 2.11
CA LEU A 297 8.03 -13.40 1.10
C LEU A 297 8.04 -12.08 0.31
N PHE A 298 6.88 -11.45 0.14
CA PHE A 298 6.77 -10.10 -0.36
C PHE A 298 7.47 -9.10 0.58
N GLY A 299 7.23 -9.21 1.90
CA GLY A 299 7.89 -8.38 2.90
C GLY A 299 9.42 -8.46 2.84
N THR A 300 9.98 -9.68 2.78
CA THR A 300 11.44 -9.87 2.64
C THR A 300 11.97 -9.37 1.30
N SER A 301 11.23 -9.57 0.21
CA SER A 301 11.59 -9.05 -1.13
C SER A 301 11.67 -7.53 -1.13
N ASN A 302 10.69 -6.88 -0.53
CA ASN A 302 10.62 -5.43 -0.43
C ASN A 302 11.80 -4.85 0.36
N GLN A 303 12.18 -5.50 1.48
CA GLN A 303 13.34 -5.07 2.26
C GLN A 303 14.67 -5.33 1.58
N LEU A 304 14.78 -6.40 0.78
CA LEU A 304 15.97 -6.66 -0.01
C LEU A 304 16.21 -5.55 -1.03
N ILE A 305 15.16 -5.14 -1.75
CA ILE A 305 15.21 -4.02 -2.69
C ILE A 305 15.52 -2.70 -1.95
N ALA A 306 15.00 -2.52 -0.73
CA ALA A 306 15.35 -1.37 0.10
C ALA A 306 16.84 -1.34 0.42
N SER A 307 17.42 -2.49 0.78
CA SER A 307 18.84 -2.63 1.09
C SER A 307 19.71 -2.30 -0.12
N VAL A 308 19.39 -2.83 -1.30
CA VAL A 308 20.06 -2.49 -2.57
C VAL A 308 19.98 -0.98 -2.84
N THR A 309 18.79 -0.39 -2.64
CA THR A 309 18.57 1.04 -2.87
C THR A 309 19.45 1.88 -1.94
N LEU A 310 19.52 1.55 -0.65
CA LEU A 310 20.36 2.26 0.32
C LEU A 310 21.86 2.12 0.01
N ILE A 311 22.31 0.95 -0.44
CA ILE A 311 23.69 0.74 -0.88
C ILE A 311 24.00 1.61 -2.11
N GLY A 312 23.11 1.64 -3.10
CA GLY A 312 23.25 2.48 -4.29
C GLY A 312 23.31 3.97 -3.95
N VAL A 313 22.42 4.44 -3.07
CA VAL A 313 22.43 5.82 -2.57
C VAL A 313 23.73 6.10 -1.80
N SER A 314 24.21 5.16 -0.98
CA SER A 314 25.50 5.30 -0.29
C SER A 314 26.66 5.48 -1.28
N ALA A 315 26.71 4.67 -2.35
CA ALA A 315 27.74 4.79 -3.37
C ALA A 315 27.70 6.15 -4.10
N PHE A 316 26.51 6.70 -4.34
CA PHE A 316 26.32 8.05 -4.89
C PHE A 316 26.87 9.13 -3.93
N PHE A 317 26.49 9.10 -2.65
CA PHE A 317 26.94 10.11 -1.68
C PHE A 317 28.46 10.04 -1.42
N ILE A 318 29.06 8.86 -1.47
CA ILE A 318 30.52 8.71 -1.45
C ILE A 318 31.15 9.38 -2.67
N SER A 319 30.58 9.23 -3.87
CA SER A 319 31.08 9.92 -5.07
C SER A 319 31.03 11.45 -4.94
N LYS A 320 30.16 11.97 -4.07
CA LYS A 320 30.02 13.39 -3.72
C LYS A 320 30.81 13.77 -2.46
N LYS A 321 31.72 12.92 -1.97
CA LYS A 321 32.55 13.14 -0.76
C LYS A 321 31.73 13.46 0.50
N THR A 322 30.49 12.97 0.59
CA THR A 322 29.61 13.19 1.73
C THR A 322 29.67 12.01 2.70
N LYS A 323 29.57 12.27 4.02
CA LYS A 323 29.55 11.20 5.04
C LYS A 323 28.30 10.33 4.88
N VAL A 324 28.46 9.01 4.73
CA VAL A 324 27.35 8.07 4.43
C VAL A 324 26.94 7.17 5.59
N ARG A 325 27.49 7.37 6.79
CA ARG A 325 27.19 6.52 7.96
C ARG A 325 25.68 6.44 8.25
N PHE A 326 24.95 7.54 8.05
CA PHE A 326 23.50 7.61 8.26
C PHE A 326 22.68 6.78 7.25
N ILE A 327 23.27 6.34 6.13
CA ILE A 327 22.63 5.50 5.12
C ILE A 327 23.06 4.04 5.29
N ILE A 328 24.36 3.82 5.52
CA ILE A 328 24.93 2.48 5.66
C ILE A 328 24.39 1.77 6.90
N ILE A 329 24.31 2.43 8.06
CA ILE A 329 23.84 1.78 9.30
C ILE A 329 22.42 1.21 9.13
N PRO A 330 21.42 1.98 8.64
CA PRO A 330 20.11 1.43 8.29
C PRO A 330 20.19 0.31 7.24
N ALA A 331 21.04 0.43 6.22
CA ALA A 331 21.17 -0.59 5.17
C ALA A 331 21.60 -1.95 5.74
N ILE A 332 22.58 -1.95 6.65
CA ILE A 332 23.06 -3.15 7.32
C ILE A 332 21.96 -3.76 8.19
N LEU A 333 21.26 -2.94 8.98
CA LEU A 333 20.19 -3.40 9.86
C LEU A 333 19.06 -4.05 9.06
N VAL A 334 18.64 -3.43 7.96
CA VAL A 334 17.56 -3.96 7.10
C VAL A 334 18.02 -5.24 6.41
N LEU A 335 19.25 -5.29 5.91
CA LEU A 335 19.82 -6.49 5.30
C LEU A 335 19.89 -7.66 6.29
N VAL A 336 20.45 -7.45 7.48
CA VAL A 336 20.55 -8.48 8.52
C VAL A 336 19.15 -8.96 8.91
N THR A 337 18.21 -8.03 9.12
CA THR A 337 16.82 -8.38 9.44
C THR A 337 16.17 -9.19 8.32
N THR A 338 16.41 -8.84 7.06
CA THR A 338 15.89 -9.56 5.89
C THR A 338 16.45 -10.97 5.82
N LEU A 339 17.77 -11.13 5.94
CA LEU A 339 18.45 -12.43 5.88
C LEU A 339 18.02 -13.33 7.05
N SER A 340 17.94 -12.79 8.26
CA SER A 340 17.44 -13.51 9.43
C SER A 340 15.98 -13.94 9.26
N ALA A 341 15.13 -13.09 8.67
CA ALA A 341 13.74 -13.45 8.42
C ALA A 341 13.58 -14.55 7.37
N LEU A 342 14.38 -14.51 6.29
CA LEU A 342 14.39 -15.57 5.28
C LEU A 342 14.78 -16.93 5.89
N LEU A 343 15.85 -16.97 6.70
CA LEU A 343 16.24 -18.19 7.40
C LEU A 343 15.14 -18.66 8.36
N TYR A 344 14.59 -17.76 9.17
CA TYR A 344 13.54 -18.11 10.13
C TYR A 344 12.29 -18.67 9.46
N LEU A 345 11.81 -18.04 8.38
CA LEU A 345 10.62 -18.49 7.63
C LEU A 345 10.85 -19.84 6.95
N THR A 346 12.08 -20.09 6.48
CA THR A 346 12.42 -21.35 5.79
C THR A 346 12.56 -22.52 6.77
N PHE A 347 13.30 -22.35 7.88
CA PHE A 347 13.79 -23.47 8.70
C PHE A 347 13.06 -23.69 10.03
N ARG A 348 12.16 -22.79 10.46
CA ARG A 348 11.38 -23.04 11.69
C ARG A 348 10.49 -24.28 11.54
N ALA A 349 10.09 -24.89 12.66
CA ALA A 349 9.27 -26.11 12.68
C ALA A 349 7.97 -25.98 11.84
N ASN A 350 7.28 -24.84 11.94
CA ASN A 350 6.12 -24.50 11.10
C ASN A 350 6.51 -23.48 10.01
N GLY A 351 7.63 -23.74 9.34
CA GLY A 351 8.19 -22.92 8.27
C GLY A 351 8.01 -23.60 6.91
N TYR A 352 8.57 -23.03 5.85
CA TYR A 352 8.35 -23.54 4.49
C TYR A 352 8.77 -25.00 4.30
N ILE A 353 9.90 -25.42 4.89
CA ILE A 353 10.34 -26.82 4.82
C ILE A 353 9.45 -27.72 5.70
N GLY A 354 9.15 -27.27 6.92
CA GLY A 354 8.32 -28.05 7.86
C GLY A 354 6.88 -28.26 7.38
N GLU A 355 6.33 -27.30 6.64
CA GLU A 355 5.01 -27.40 6.00
C GLU A 355 5.04 -28.14 4.64
N GLY A 356 6.21 -28.63 4.19
CA GLY A 356 6.36 -29.31 2.89
C GLY A 356 6.27 -28.39 1.67
N ASN A 357 6.32 -27.07 1.86
CA ASN A 357 6.26 -26.08 0.79
C ASN A 357 7.66 -25.79 0.20
N PHE A 358 8.20 -26.79 -0.51
CA PHE A 358 9.54 -26.72 -1.09
C PHE A 358 9.72 -25.62 -2.14
N VAL A 359 8.64 -25.20 -2.81
CA VAL A 359 8.68 -24.09 -3.78
C VAL A 359 8.99 -22.78 -3.07
N LEU A 360 8.28 -22.45 -2.00
CA LEU A 360 8.54 -21.23 -1.23
C LEU A 360 9.89 -21.31 -0.51
N ALA A 361 10.30 -22.48 -0.02
CA ALA A 361 11.62 -22.68 0.55
C ALA A 361 12.72 -22.38 -0.48
N GLY A 362 12.57 -22.88 -1.71
CA GLY A 362 13.51 -22.62 -2.80
C GLY A 362 13.61 -21.13 -3.17
N ILE A 363 12.47 -20.44 -3.30
CA ILE A 363 12.47 -18.99 -3.60
C ILE A 363 13.08 -18.20 -2.43
N SER A 364 12.74 -18.55 -1.19
CA SER A 364 13.30 -17.92 0.02
C SER A 364 14.82 -18.07 0.06
N MET A 365 15.35 -19.26 -0.22
CA MET A 365 16.79 -19.49 -0.25
C MET A 365 17.48 -18.81 -1.43
N LEU A 366 16.84 -18.75 -2.60
CA LEU A 366 17.36 -17.97 -3.73
C LEU A 366 17.49 -16.49 -3.35
N MET A 367 16.46 -15.92 -2.71
CA MET A 367 16.51 -14.53 -2.24
C MET A 367 17.57 -14.32 -1.16
N PHE A 368 17.80 -15.31 -0.30
CA PHE A 368 18.86 -15.25 0.71
C PHE A 368 20.24 -15.18 0.05
N VAL A 369 20.49 -16.03 -0.95
CA VAL A 369 21.75 -16.01 -1.72
C VAL A 369 21.91 -14.67 -2.47
N LEU A 370 20.85 -14.18 -3.11
CA LEU A 370 20.86 -12.87 -3.76
C LEU A 370 21.14 -11.74 -2.76
N GLY A 371 20.59 -11.82 -1.54
CA GLY A 371 20.86 -10.86 -0.49
C GLY A 371 22.32 -10.84 -0.05
N ILE A 372 22.94 -12.01 0.12
CA ILE A 372 24.38 -12.12 0.41
C ILE A 372 25.21 -11.56 -0.76
N PHE A 373 24.84 -11.89 -2.00
CA PHE A 373 25.52 -11.39 -3.18
C PHE A 373 25.50 -9.86 -3.25
N VAL A 374 24.32 -9.26 -3.07
CA VAL A 374 24.13 -7.80 -3.01
C VAL A 374 24.96 -7.17 -1.89
N ALA A 375 24.98 -7.81 -0.71
CA ALA A 375 25.77 -7.34 0.41
C ALA A 375 27.25 -7.30 0.04
N TRP A 376 27.77 -8.41 -0.50
CA TRP A 376 29.16 -8.56 -0.88
C TRP A 376 29.58 -7.55 -1.95
N GLU A 377 28.79 -7.41 -3.03
CA GLU A 377 29.04 -6.44 -4.09
C GLU A 377 29.00 -5.00 -3.56
N GLY A 378 27.95 -4.69 -2.77
CA GLY A 378 27.76 -3.39 -2.14
C GLY A 378 28.96 -2.97 -1.29
N PHE A 379 29.38 -3.83 -0.34
CA PHE A 379 30.51 -3.51 0.53
C PHE A 379 31.84 -3.41 -0.20
N ASN A 380 32.06 -4.22 -1.25
CA ASN A 380 33.27 -4.13 -2.05
C ASN A 380 33.38 -2.79 -2.79
N VAL A 381 32.26 -2.28 -3.33
CA VAL A 381 32.22 -0.96 -3.97
C VAL A 381 32.49 0.16 -2.97
N LEU A 382 31.93 0.05 -1.75
CA LEU A 382 32.16 1.04 -0.69
C LEU A 382 33.62 1.07 -0.23
N ARG A 383 34.28 -0.10 -0.15
CA ARG A 383 35.68 -0.26 0.25
C ARG A 383 36.66 0.30 -0.79
N LYS A 384 36.44 0.03 -2.09
CA LYS A 384 37.32 0.49 -3.19
C LYS A 384 37.37 2.01 -3.38
N LYS A 385 36.43 2.78 -2.80
CA LYS A 385 36.41 4.26 -2.89
C LYS A 385 36.96 4.97 -1.64
N HIS A 386 37.24 4.22 -0.56
CA HIS A 386 37.83 4.74 0.67
C HIS A 386 39.31 4.42 0.82
N GLY A 387 39.83 3.47 0.05
CA GLY A 387 41.27 3.36 -0.27
C GLY A 387 41.52 4.09 -1.58
#